data_AF-A0A949F5K7-F1
#
_entry.id   AF-A0A949F5K7-F1
#
_cell.length_a   1.000
_cell.length_b   1.000
_cell.length_c   1.000
_cell.angle_alpha   90.00
_cell.angle_beta   90.00
_cell.angle_gamma   90.00
#
_symmetry.space_group_name_H-M   'P 1'
#
loop_
_entity.id
_entity.type
_entity.pdbx_description
1 polymer ?
#
loop_
_entity_poly.entity_id
_entity_poly.type
_entity_poly.pdbx_seq_one_letter_code
_entity_poly.pdbx_strand_id
1 'polypeptide(L)'
;MENFMLNKLILSILSLTIVFFLSAFSKAKVKKIQEKNHLSKSRYFIIRRLINLGSSSLLVIILVLIWGVNIKNLWVSITGILAMIAVAFFAVWSLVGNILAGIIIFFTSPFKINDQIEILPDNIKGEVLAINTFFTLIRDAEENLINVPNSLLFQKYVKKIKKKTA
;
A
#
# COMPACT_ATOMS: atom_id res chain seq x y z
N MET A 1 -0.30 -42.85 6.61
CA MET A 1 -0.32 -41.38 6.52
C MET A 1 0.44 -40.89 5.28
N GLU A 2 1.60 -41.48 4.98
CA GLU A 2 2.43 -41.17 3.81
C GLU A 2 1.71 -41.29 2.45
N ASN A 3 1.00 -42.41 2.20
CA ASN A 3 0.23 -42.61 0.96
C ASN A 3 -0.87 -41.55 0.74
N PHE A 4 -1.46 -41.00 1.81
CA PHE A 4 -2.49 -39.98 1.69
C PHE A 4 -1.91 -38.62 1.27
N MET A 5 -0.77 -38.24 1.85
CA MET A 5 -0.05 -37.03 1.45
C MET A 5 0.52 -37.15 0.05
N LEU A 6 1.08 -38.32 -0.29
CA LEU A 6 1.59 -38.62 -1.62
C LEU A 6 0.49 -38.50 -2.68
N ASN A 7 -0.71 -39.05 -2.42
CA ASN A 7 -1.85 -38.92 -3.34
C ASN A 7 -2.27 -37.46 -3.56
N LYS A 8 -2.33 -36.64 -2.50
CA LYS A 8 -2.63 -35.20 -2.61
C LYS A 8 -1.58 -34.44 -3.42
N LEU A 9 -0.31 -34.77 -3.23
CA LEU A 9 0.79 -34.18 -4.00
C LEU A 9 0.71 -34.56 -5.48
N ILE A 10 0.46 -35.84 -5.78
CA ILE A 10 0.28 -36.33 -7.16
C ILE A 10 -0.91 -35.60 -7.83
N LEU A 11 -2.06 -35.50 -7.16
CA LEU A 11 -3.22 -34.77 -7.69
C LEU A 11 -2.95 -33.27 -7.87
N SER A 12 -2.15 -32.66 -6.99
CA SER A 12 -1.76 -31.25 -7.10
C SER A 12 -0.84 -31.03 -8.31
N ILE A 13 0.15 -31.89 -8.52
CA ILE A 13 1.06 -31.82 -9.68
C ILE A 13 0.29 -32.09 -10.99
N LEU A 14 -0.61 -33.07 -10.98
CA LEU A 14 -1.44 -33.40 -12.12
C LEU A 14 -2.36 -32.24 -12.50
N SER A 15 -3.07 -31.65 -11.52
CA SER A 15 -3.95 -30.51 -11.76
C SER A 15 -3.18 -29.27 -12.23
N LEU A 16 -2.00 -28.99 -11.67
CA LEU A 16 -1.11 -27.92 -12.15
C LEU A 16 -0.75 -28.12 -13.62
N THR A 17 -0.36 -29.34 -13.99
CA THR A 17 0.01 -29.70 -15.35
C THR A 17 -1.16 -29.52 -16.31
N ILE A 18 -2.34 -30.05 -15.96
CA ILE A 18 -3.56 -29.95 -16.77
C ILE A 18 -3.97 -28.48 -16.97
N VAL A 19 -4.03 -27.68 -15.90
CA VAL A 19 -4.43 -26.27 -15.99
C VAL A 19 -3.40 -25.46 -16.79
N PHE A 20 -2.10 -25.74 -16.62
CA PHE A 20 -1.05 -25.10 -17.39
C PHE A 20 -1.22 -25.36 -18.90
N PHE A 21 -1.38 -26.64 -19.30
CA PHE A 21 -1.60 -27.01 -20.70
C PHE A 21 -2.89 -26.42 -21.26
N LEU A 22 -3.99 -26.46 -20.51
CA LEU A 22 -5.27 -25.87 -20.94
C LEU A 22 -5.15 -24.35 -21.14
N SER A 23 -4.44 -23.65 -20.24
CA SER A 23 -4.18 -22.22 -20.37
C SER A 23 -3.30 -21.91 -21.58
N ALA A 24 -2.26 -22.71 -21.82
CA ALA A 24 -1.35 -22.55 -22.95
C ALA A 24 -2.07 -22.77 -24.28
N PHE A 25 -2.90 -23.81 -24.36
CA PHE A 25 -3.72 -24.11 -25.53
C PHE A 25 -4.75 -23.01 -25.80
N SER A 26 -5.43 -22.52 -24.76
CA SER A 26 -6.38 -21.41 -24.87
C SER A 26 -5.70 -20.14 -25.41
N LYS A 27 -4.51 -19.81 -24.90
CA LYS A 27 -3.71 -18.67 -25.40
C LYS A 27 -3.27 -18.88 -26.86
N ALA A 28 -2.84 -20.09 -27.22
CA ALA A 28 -2.44 -20.41 -28.58
C ALA A 28 -3.61 -20.27 -29.57
N LYS A 29 -4.83 -20.70 -29.18
CA LYS A 29 -6.05 -20.48 -29.96
C LYS A 29 -6.35 -18.99 -30.14
N VAL A 30 -6.30 -18.22 -29.05
CA VAL A 30 -6.55 -16.77 -29.09
C VAL A 30 -5.54 -16.06 -29.98
N LYS A 31 -4.26 -16.47 -29.97
CA LYS A 31 -3.24 -15.96 -30.89
C LYS A 31 -3.56 -16.27 -32.36
N LYS A 32 -3.93 -17.51 -32.69
CA LYS A 32 -4.34 -17.89 -34.05
C LYS A 32 -5.56 -17.11 -34.53
N ILE A 33 -6.54 -16.87 -33.66
CA ILE A 33 -7.74 -16.07 -33.98
C ILE A 33 -7.37 -14.61 -34.21
N GLN A 34 -6.44 -14.06 -33.42
CA GLN A 34 -5.97 -12.70 -33.61
C GLN A 34 -5.28 -12.51 -34.97
N GLU A 35 -4.44 -13.46 -35.37
CA GLU A 35 -3.76 -13.44 -36.68
C GLU A 35 -4.74 -13.60 -37.85
N LYS A 36 -5.79 -14.41 -37.70
CA LYS A 36 -6.79 -14.67 -38.76
C LYS A 36 -7.88 -13.60 -38.89
N ASN A 37 -8.35 -13.04 -37.78
CA ASN A 37 -9.53 -12.15 -37.74
C ASN A 37 -9.17 -10.68 -37.45
N HIS A 38 -7.90 -10.29 -37.57
CA HIS A 38 -7.39 -8.93 -37.29
C HIS A 38 -7.87 -8.35 -35.95
N LEU A 39 -7.94 -9.17 -34.89
CA LEU A 39 -8.29 -8.66 -33.57
C LEU A 39 -7.29 -7.58 -33.15
N SER A 40 -7.81 -6.45 -32.66
CA SER A 40 -6.95 -5.38 -32.16
C SER A 40 -6.06 -5.89 -31.03
N LYS A 41 -4.80 -5.43 -31.00
CA LYS A 41 -3.82 -5.84 -29.98
C LYS A 41 -4.36 -5.67 -28.56
N SER A 42 -5.15 -4.61 -28.32
CA SER A 42 -5.81 -4.36 -27.02
C SER A 42 -6.77 -5.49 -26.60
N ARG A 43 -7.65 -5.95 -27.50
CA ARG A 43 -8.58 -7.06 -27.21
C ARG A 43 -7.83 -8.36 -26.92
N TYR A 44 -6.76 -8.64 -27.66
CA TYR A 44 -5.90 -9.80 -27.42
C TYR A 44 -5.28 -9.79 -26.01
N PHE A 45 -4.73 -8.66 -25.57
CA PHE A 45 -4.14 -8.54 -24.22
C PHE A 45 -5.19 -8.72 -23.12
N ILE A 46 -6.38 -8.15 -23.28
CA ILE A 46 -7.48 -8.31 -22.32
C ILE A 46 -7.90 -9.78 -22.22
N ILE A 47 -8.14 -10.45 -23.36
CA ILE A 47 -8.54 -11.86 -23.37
C ILE A 47 -7.45 -12.75 -22.74
N ARG A 48 -6.17 -12.51 -23.04
CA ARG A 48 -5.06 -13.25 -22.43
C ARG A 48 -4.98 -13.03 -20.92
N ARG A 49 -5.23 -11.81 -20.44
CA ARG A 49 -5.28 -11.50 -19.01
C ARG A 49 -6.45 -12.23 -18.33
N LEU A 50 -7.61 -12.28 -18.97
CA LEU A 50 -8.77 -13.03 -18.47
C LEU A 50 -8.49 -14.54 -18.43
N ILE A 51 -7.83 -15.11 -19.45
CA ILE A 51 -7.40 -16.52 -19.43
C ILE A 51 -6.43 -16.78 -18.29
N ASN A 52 -5.44 -15.91 -18.08
CA ASN A 52 -4.50 -16.04 -16.97
C ASN A 52 -5.23 -16.02 -15.62
N LEU A 53 -6.03 -14.98 -15.37
CA LEU A 53 -6.80 -14.85 -14.12
C LEU A 53 -7.73 -16.05 -13.90
N GLY A 54 -8.48 -16.45 -14.93
CA GLY A 54 -9.37 -17.61 -14.85
C GLY A 54 -8.63 -18.91 -14.57
N SER A 55 -7.52 -19.18 -15.27
CA SER A 55 -6.71 -20.39 -15.04
C SER A 55 -6.07 -20.41 -13.66
N SER A 56 -5.55 -19.28 -13.18
CA SER A 56 -4.97 -19.17 -11.84
C SER A 56 -6.03 -19.36 -10.76
N SER A 57 -7.19 -18.72 -10.88
CA SER A 57 -8.30 -18.90 -9.93
C SER A 57 -8.80 -20.34 -9.89
N LEU A 58 -8.95 -20.99 -11.07
CA LEU A 58 -9.37 -22.38 -11.14
C LEU A 58 -8.36 -23.32 -10.46
N LEU A 59 -7.06 -23.10 -10.69
CA LEU A 59 -6.01 -23.87 -10.03
C LEU A 59 -6.07 -23.71 -8.51
N VAL A 60 -6.24 -22.48 -8.00
CA VAL A 60 -6.36 -22.23 -6.56
C VAL A 60 -7.56 -22.98 -5.98
N ILE A 61 -8.72 -22.93 -6.63
CA ILE A 61 -9.93 -23.66 -6.18
C ILE A 61 -9.66 -25.17 -6.13
N ILE A 62 -9.06 -25.75 -7.17
CA ILE A 62 -8.75 -27.17 -7.23
C ILE A 62 -7.79 -27.57 -6.10
N LEU A 63 -6.74 -26.76 -5.86
CA LEU A 63 -5.81 -27.02 -4.76
C LEU A 63 -6.50 -26.94 -3.40
N VAL A 64 -7.36 -25.94 -3.16
CA VAL A 64 -8.15 -25.85 -1.92
C VAL A 64 -8.98 -27.12 -1.70
N LEU A 65 -9.60 -27.66 -2.75
CA LEU A 65 -10.38 -28.90 -2.70
C LEU A 65 -9.52 -30.15 -2.45
N ILE A 66 -8.40 -30.32 -3.15
CA ILE A 66 -7.48 -31.46 -2.98
C ILE A 66 -6.93 -31.51 -1.54
N TRP A 67 -6.53 -30.35 -1.03
CA TRP A 67 -5.96 -30.26 0.30
C TRP A 67 -7.03 -30.35 1.40
N GLY A 68 -8.30 -30.17 1.05
CA GLY A 68 -9.43 -30.22 1.97
C GLY A 68 -9.37 -29.08 2.98
N VAL A 69 -8.88 -27.92 2.53
CA VAL A 69 -8.74 -26.75 3.40
C VAL A 69 -10.14 -26.33 3.85
N ASN A 70 -10.40 -26.40 5.15
CA ASN A 70 -11.63 -25.91 5.70
C ASN A 70 -11.67 -24.38 5.54
N ILE A 71 -12.57 -23.90 4.67
CA ILE A 71 -12.72 -22.47 4.36
C ILE A 71 -12.93 -21.65 5.63
N LYS A 72 -13.63 -22.20 6.63
CA LYS A 72 -13.83 -21.54 7.93
C LYS A 72 -12.51 -21.34 8.67
N ASN A 73 -11.64 -22.35 8.72
CA ASN A 73 -10.36 -22.27 9.40
C ASN A 73 -9.37 -21.36 8.67
N LEU A 74 -9.41 -21.37 7.33
CA LEU A 74 -8.65 -20.43 6.51
C LEU A 74 -9.10 -18.99 6.78
N TRP A 75 -10.42 -18.75 6.83
CA TRP A 75 -10.97 -17.43 7.14
C TRP A 75 -10.54 -16.94 8.51
N VAL A 76 -10.63 -17.79 9.55
CA VAL A 76 -10.17 -17.45 10.90
C VAL A 76 -8.69 -17.09 10.92
N SER A 77 -7.85 -17.85 10.21
CA SER A 77 -6.41 -17.60 10.11
C SER A 77 -6.11 -16.27 9.42
N ILE A 78 -6.78 -16.00 8.30
CA ILE A 78 -6.64 -14.72 7.57
C ILE A 78 -7.08 -13.56 8.46
N THR A 79 -8.22 -13.66 9.13
CA THR A 79 -8.70 -12.59 10.03
C THR A 79 -7.78 -12.39 11.22
N GLY A 80 -7.18 -13.45 11.76
CA GLY A 80 -6.19 -13.35 12.84
C GLY A 80 -4.92 -12.63 12.40
N ILE A 81 -4.38 -12.98 11.22
CA ILE A 81 -3.21 -12.31 10.65
C ILE A 81 -3.53 -10.84 10.35
N LEU A 82 -4.69 -10.55 9.74
CA LEU A 82 -5.12 -9.18 9.47
C LEU A 82 -5.30 -8.37 10.75
N ALA A 83 -5.89 -8.95 11.80
CA ALA A 83 -6.02 -8.30 13.09
C ALA A 83 -4.64 -7.98 13.70
N MET A 84 -3.70 -8.92 13.64
CA MET A 84 -2.33 -8.69 14.11
C MET A 84 -1.63 -7.57 13.32
N ILE A 85 -1.76 -7.56 11.99
CA ILE A 85 -1.22 -6.49 11.14
C ILE A 85 -1.86 -5.14 11.49
N ALA A 86 -3.18 -5.10 11.70
CA ALA A 86 -3.88 -3.87 12.06
C ALA A 86 -3.35 -3.30 13.39
N VAL A 87 -3.15 -4.15 14.40
CA VAL A 87 -2.56 -3.75 15.69
C VAL A 87 -1.12 -3.27 15.52
N ALA A 88 -0.30 -3.98 14.72
CA ALA A 88 1.07 -3.56 14.43
C ALA A 88 1.12 -2.20 13.72
N PHE A 89 0.19 -1.96 12.79
CA PHE A 89 0.08 -0.69 12.09
C PHE A 89 -0.30 0.47 13.01
N PHE A 90 -1.15 0.22 14.00
CA PHE A 90 -1.52 1.20 15.01
C PHE A 90 -0.30 1.70 15.79
N ALA A 91 0.66 0.83 16.11
CA ALA A 91 1.89 1.19 16.81
C ALA A 91 2.77 2.19 16.03
N VAL A 92 2.74 2.16 14.69
CA VAL A 92 3.53 3.05 13.83
C VAL A 92 2.72 4.21 13.24
N TRP A 93 1.43 4.32 13.55
CA TRP A 93 0.51 5.27 12.93
C TRP A 93 0.99 6.72 13.05
N SER A 94 1.49 7.11 14.22
CA SER A 94 1.98 8.48 14.46
C SER A 94 3.21 8.81 13.60
N LEU A 95 4.11 7.85 13.37
CA LEU A 95 5.29 8.06 12.52
C LEU A 95 4.85 8.30 11.08
N VAL A 96 3.93 7.48 10.56
CA VAL A 96 3.37 7.62 9.21
C VAL A 96 2.67 8.97 9.07
N GLY A 97 1.86 9.37 10.05
CA GLY A 97 1.17 10.66 10.05
C GLY A 97 2.12 11.85 9.99
N ASN A 98 3.23 11.81 10.73
CA ASN A 98 4.24 12.86 10.70
C ASN A 98 5.03 12.90 9.38
N ILE A 99 5.36 11.74 8.80
CA ILE A 99 5.99 11.67 7.47
C ILE A 99 5.08 12.29 6.42
N LEU A 100 3.82 11.87 6.37
CA LEU A 100 2.87 12.35 5.37
C LEU A 100 2.61 13.85 5.52
N ALA A 101 2.44 14.33 6.75
CA ALA A 101 2.30 15.76 7.01
C ALA A 101 3.55 16.55 6.58
N GLY A 102 4.75 16.03 6.84
CA GLY A 102 6.01 16.64 6.38
C GLY A 102 6.09 16.75 4.85
N ILE A 103 5.72 15.67 4.14
CA ILE A 103 5.63 15.66 2.68
C ILE A 103 4.64 16.72 2.18
N ILE A 104 3.45 16.79 2.78
CA ILE A 104 2.43 17.76 2.37
C ILE A 104 2.90 19.18 2.63
N ILE A 105 3.47 19.47 3.80
CA ILE A 105 4.00 20.80 4.14
C ILE A 105 5.10 21.19 3.15
N PHE A 106 5.99 20.26 2.79
CA PHE A 106 7.05 20.52 1.81
C PHE A 106 6.48 20.92 0.44
N PHE A 107 5.53 20.15 -0.10
CA PHE A 107 4.97 20.42 -1.44
C PHE A 107 4.01 21.61 -1.49
N THR A 108 3.19 21.81 -0.45
CA THR A 108 2.23 22.92 -0.41
C THR A 108 2.85 24.22 0.11
N SER A 109 3.98 24.12 0.82
CA SER A 109 4.74 25.24 1.39
C SER A 109 3.87 26.33 2.05
N PRO A 110 2.97 25.98 3.00
CA PRO A 110 2.13 26.96 3.70
C PRO A 110 2.98 27.95 4.51
N PHE A 111 4.16 27.50 4.93
CA PHE A 111 5.27 28.29 5.44
C PHE A 111 6.57 27.70 4.88
N LYS A 112 7.64 28.50 4.90
CA LYS A 112 8.97 28.14 4.40
C LYS A 112 9.99 28.25 5.52
N ILE A 113 11.17 27.70 5.28
CA ILE A 113 12.34 27.93 6.12
C ILE A 113 12.60 29.45 6.20
N ASN A 114 12.95 29.94 7.38
CA ASN A 114 13.10 31.33 7.81
C ASN A 114 11.80 32.14 7.94
N ASP A 115 10.62 31.52 7.79
CA ASP A 115 9.36 32.19 8.13
C ASP A 115 9.17 32.25 9.65
N GLN A 116 8.69 33.40 10.12
CA GLN A 116 8.18 33.56 11.48
C GLN A 116 6.72 33.09 11.54
N ILE A 117 6.44 32.10 12.38
CA ILE A 117 5.12 31.49 12.50
C ILE A 117 4.62 31.44 13.95
N GLU A 118 3.30 31.39 14.11
CA GLU A 118 2.58 31.19 15.36
C GLU A 118 1.61 30.02 15.22
N ILE A 119 1.71 29.02 16.09
CA ILE A 119 0.81 27.86 16.14
C ILE A 119 -0.30 28.15 17.16
N LEU A 120 -1.56 28.12 16.71
CA LEU A 120 -2.72 28.39 17.56
C LEU A 120 -3.52 27.10 17.84
N PRO A 121 -4.08 26.93 19.06
CA PRO A 121 -4.15 27.88 20.17
C PRO A 121 -2.96 27.84 21.15
N ASP A 122 -1.97 26.97 20.93
CA ASP A 122 -0.86 26.76 21.88
C ASP A 122 0.06 27.98 22.06
N ASN A 123 -0.06 28.99 21.18
CA ASN A 123 0.73 30.22 21.14
C ASN A 123 2.25 29.99 21.01
N ILE A 124 2.67 28.87 20.42
CA ILE A 124 4.08 28.60 20.11
C ILE A 124 4.49 29.50 18.94
N LYS A 125 5.51 30.34 19.16
CA LYS A 125 6.00 31.32 18.18
C LYS A 125 7.48 31.11 17.91
N GLY A 126 7.87 31.27 16.65
CA GLY A 126 9.28 31.25 16.30
C GLY A 126 9.57 31.20 14.81
N GLU A 127 10.86 31.14 14.50
CA GLU A 127 11.39 30.99 13.15
C GLU A 127 11.50 29.52 12.76
N VAL A 128 11.01 29.16 11.58
CA VAL A 128 11.18 27.81 11.03
C VAL A 128 12.61 27.63 10.54
N LEU A 129 13.40 26.79 11.22
CA LEU A 129 14.78 26.51 10.80
C LEU A 129 14.87 25.38 9.77
N ALA A 130 14.07 24.33 9.94
CA ALA A 130 14.10 23.17 9.06
C ALA A 130 12.78 22.40 9.11
N ILE A 131 12.38 21.81 7.99
CA ILE A 131 11.27 20.85 7.90
C ILE A 131 11.90 19.47 7.72
N ASN A 132 12.00 18.69 8.80
CA ASN A 132 12.53 17.32 8.75
C ASN A 132 11.40 16.32 8.46
N THR A 133 11.77 15.05 8.27
CA THR A 133 10.83 13.97 7.95
C THR A 133 9.71 13.81 8.99
N PHE A 134 10.02 13.91 10.29
CA PHE A 134 9.04 13.68 11.36
C PHE A 134 8.58 14.94 12.10
N PHE A 135 9.43 15.97 12.12
CA PHE A 135 9.20 17.19 12.88
C PHE A 135 9.76 18.41 12.12
N THR A 136 9.22 19.57 12.42
CA THR A 136 9.74 20.87 11.99
C THR A 136 10.45 21.50 13.18
N LEU A 137 11.67 21.97 12.93
CA LEU A 137 12.49 22.65 13.92
C LEU A 137 12.14 24.14 13.92
N ILE A 138 11.70 24.64 15.06
CA ILE A 138 11.34 26.05 15.28
C ILE A 138 12.28 26.63 16.33
N ARG A 139 12.75 27.85 16.10
CA ARG A 139 13.53 28.62 17.09
C ARG A 139 12.66 29.74 17.66
N ASP A 140 12.49 29.76 18.98
CA ASP A 140 11.72 30.81 19.64
C ASP A 140 12.55 32.10 19.84
N ALA A 141 11.95 33.12 20.46
CA ALA A 141 12.61 34.40 20.72
C ALA A 141 13.72 34.33 21.79
N GLU A 142 13.76 33.26 22.58
CA GLU A 142 14.79 32.99 23.59
C GLU A 142 15.93 32.12 23.04
N GLU A 143 15.97 31.91 21.72
CA GLU A 143 16.91 31.03 21.02
C GLU A 143 16.78 29.52 21.37
N ASN A 144 15.69 29.10 22.02
CA ASN A 144 15.44 27.69 22.27
C ASN A 144 15.02 26.97 20.98
N LEU A 145 15.41 25.70 20.87
CA LEU A 145 15.05 24.83 19.75
C LEU A 145 13.86 23.93 20.11
N ILE A 146 12.76 24.08 19.36
CA ILE A 146 11.51 23.36 19.58
C ILE A 146 11.26 22.43 18.38
N ASN A 147 11.14 21.12 18.65
CA ASN A 147 10.76 20.14 17.64
C ASN A 147 9.24 19.95 17.65
N VAL A 148 8.58 20.45 16.60
CA VAL A 148 7.12 20.31 16.47
C VAL A 148 6.80 19.17 15.51
N PRO A 149 6.02 18.15 15.91
CA PRO A 149 5.60 17.09 15.00
C PRO A 149 4.88 17.66 13.78
N ASN A 150 5.25 17.21 12.58
CA ASN A 150 4.70 17.76 11.34
C ASN A 150 3.17 17.62 11.28
N SER A 151 2.63 16.51 11.80
CA SER A 151 1.18 16.29 11.88
C SER A 151 0.45 17.33 12.73
N LEU A 152 1.10 17.86 13.79
CA LEU A 152 0.53 18.92 14.62
C LEU A 152 0.38 20.21 13.82
N LEU A 153 1.40 20.56 13.02
CA LEU A 153 1.40 21.75 12.16
C LEU A 153 0.36 21.67 11.06
N PHE A 154 0.06 20.46 10.59
CA PHE A 154 -0.97 20.24 9.59
C PHE A 154 -2.39 20.28 10.19
N GLN A 155 -2.55 19.88 11.46
CA GLN A 155 -3.84 19.83 12.14
C GLN A 155 -4.24 21.15 12.81
N LYS A 156 -3.28 22.01 13.12
CA LYS A 156 -3.51 23.30 13.80
C LYS A 156 -3.42 24.47 12.84
N TYR A 157 -3.95 25.61 13.27
CA TYR A 157 -3.78 26.85 12.52
C TYR A 157 -2.33 27.35 12.65
N VAL A 158 -1.66 27.53 11.52
CA VAL A 158 -0.33 28.15 11.46
C VAL A 158 -0.47 29.55 10.87
N LYS A 159 -0.26 30.55 11.71
CA LYS A 159 -0.30 31.97 11.33
C LYS A 159 1.10 32.44 10.97
N LYS A 160 1.29 32.89 9.74
CA LYS A 160 2.55 33.52 9.30
C LYS A 160 2.60 34.97 9.78
N ILE A 161 3.65 35.32 10.51
CA ILE A 161 3.88 36.68 11.03
C ILE A 161 4.71 37.45 10.00
N LYS A 162 4.20 38.59 9.53
CA LYS A 162 4.99 39.52 8.71
C LYS A 162 5.98 40.27 9.62
N LYS A 163 7.27 40.26 9.31
CA LYS A 163 8.22 41.22 9.91
C LYS A 163 7.70 42.63 9.59
N LYS A 164 7.45 43.46 10.61
CA LYS A 164 7.21 44.89 10.40
C LYS A 164 8.50 45.44 9.82
N THR A 165 8.50 45.77 8.54
CA THR A 165 9.55 46.59 7.94
C THR A 165 9.43 47.95 8.62
N ALA A 166 10.42 48.28 9.46
CA ALA A 166 10.60 49.61 10.02
C ALA A 166 11.14 50.57 8.95
#